data_AF-A0A930FPD6-F1
#
_entry.id   AF-A0A930FPD6-F1
#
_cell.length_a   1.000
_cell.length_b   1.000
_cell.length_c   1.000
_cell.angle_alpha   90.00
_cell.angle_beta   90.00
_cell.angle_gamma   90.00
#
_symmetry.space_group_name_H-M   'P 1'
#
loop_
_entity.id
_entity.type
_entity.pdbx_description
1 polymer ?
#
loop_
_entity_poly.entity_id
_entity_poly.type
_entity_poly.pdbx_seq_one_letter_code
_entity_poly.pdbx_strand_id
1 'polypeptide(L)'
;MNKISPLAFTLCLALAGMQVYAENWIKNADGSPSWIDTDSIHQEQAISSFDMRLESSDFTVVSTMEFDTSKNAWRTAALVTRDKDGKVLHAEKKENPDDGWNKLMPGTYGKNLYRHYVETPLPPSDAKWKQLYKDNRGTAFSIDTNSLRYKNGYADFWLAVEVPNQEKDLSQIIYRVSMRDMAAFFP
;
A
#
# COMPACT_ATOMS: atom_id res chain seq x y z
N MET A 1 -19.98 -32.72 15.35
CA MET A 1 -19.09 -32.50 14.19
C MET A 1 -17.66 -32.41 14.70
N ASN A 2 -16.78 -33.31 14.28
CA ASN A 2 -15.40 -33.39 14.76
C ASN A 2 -14.61 -32.18 14.28
N LYS A 3 -14.07 -31.40 15.22
CA LYS A 3 -13.17 -30.28 14.95
C LYS A 3 -11.77 -30.85 14.74
N ILE A 4 -11.21 -30.67 13.55
CA ILE A 4 -9.79 -30.94 13.32
C ILE A 4 -9.01 -29.90 14.14
N SER A 5 -8.16 -30.39 15.03
CA SER A 5 -7.34 -29.57 15.92
C SER A 5 -6.41 -28.66 15.09
N PRO A 6 -6.27 -27.37 15.46
CA PRO A 6 -5.30 -26.45 14.85
C PRO A 6 -3.88 -27.03 14.77
N LEU A 7 -3.48 -27.85 15.75
CA LEU A 7 -2.18 -28.53 15.77
C LEU A 7 -1.98 -29.52 14.61
N ALA A 8 -3.04 -30.21 14.18
CA ALA A 8 -2.96 -31.17 13.08
C ALA A 8 -2.75 -30.49 11.71
N PHE A 9 -3.19 -29.23 11.59
CA PHE A 9 -3.03 -28.42 10.38
C PHE A 9 -1.63 -27.80 10.30
N THR A 10 -1.09 -27.31 11.43
CA THR A 10 0.29 -26.79 11.51
C THR A 10 1.34 -27.86 11.19
N LEU A 11 1.10 -29.12 11.61
CA LEU A 11 2.01 -30.23 11.35
C LEU A 11 2.04 -30.64 9.87
N CYS A 12 0.94 -30.51 9.13
CA CYS A 12 0.91 -30.77 7.68
C CYS A 12 1.66 -29.69 6.88
N LEU A 13 1.59 -28.43 7.32
CA LEU A 13 2.29 -27.31 6.69
C LEU A 13 3.81 -27.38 6.89
N ALA A 14 4.27 -27.81 8.07
CA ALA A 14 5.68 -28.04 8.35
C ALA A 14 6.29 -29.18 7.51
N LEU A 15 5.48 -30.18 7.14
CA LEU A 15 5.90 -31.32 6.32
C LEU A 15 5.90 -31.03 4.81
N ALA A 16 5.26 -29.95 4.35
CA ALA A 16 5.17 -29.60 2.93
C ALA A 16 6.33 -28.73 2.40
N GLY A 17 7.25 -28.29 3.27
CA GLY A 17 8.51 -27.64 2.86
C GLY A 17 8.39 -26.35 2.03
N MET A 18 7.20 -25.76 1.91
CA MET A 18 6.99 -24.57 1.09
C MET A 18 7.40 -23.31 1.85
N GLN A 19 8.53 -22.73 1.48
CA GLN A 19 8.89 -21.35 1.84
C GLN A 19 7.91 -20.39 1.16
N VAL A 20 7.16 -19.65 1.97
CA VAL A 20 6.28 -18.55 1.53
C VAL A 20 7.11 -17.27 1.59
N TYR A 21 7.28 -16.58 0.46
CA TYR A 21 7.92 -15.26 0.39
C TYR A 21 6.83 -14.19 0.28
N ALA A 22 6.91 -13.14 1.09
CA ALA A 22 6.07 -11.95 0.94
C ALA A 22 6.60 -11.10 -0.23
N GLU A 23 5.72 -10.60 -1.09
CA GLU A 23 6.07 -9.71 -2.19
C GLU A 23 5.76 -8.27 -1.76
N ASN A 24 6.80 -7.45 -1.65
CA ASN A 24 6.71 -6.10 -1.06
C ASN A 24 6.30 -5.03 -2.08
N TRP A 25 6.16 -5.39 -3.35
CA TRP A 25 5.82 -4.46 -4.44
C TRP A 25 4.36 -4.64 -4.84
N ILE A 26 3.55 -3.58 -4.72
CA ILE A 26 2.14 -3.56 -5.15
C ILE A 26 1.96 -2.66 -6.37
N LYS A 27 1.03 -2.96 -7.30
CA LYS A 27 0.71 -2.03 -8.40
C LYS A 27 0.20 -0.70 -7.83
N ASN A 28 0.56 0.40 -8.48
CA ASN A 28 0.12 1.73 -8.10
C ASN A 28 -1.41 1.85 -8.23
N ALA A 29 -2.04 2.49 -7.26
CA ALA A 29 -3.49 2.60 -7.13
C ALA A 29 -4.15 3.39 -8.27
N ASP A 30 -3.39 4.22 -9.00
CA ASP A 30 -3.88 4.99 -10.15
C ASP A 30 -3.91 4.22 -11.48
N GLY A 31 -3.48 2.94 -11.47
CA GLY A 31 -3.44 2.09 -12.65
C GLY A 31 -2.26 2.36 -13.60
N SER A 32 -1.30 3.20 -13.20
CA SER A 32 -0.06 3.39 -13.94
C SER A 32 0.80 2.12 -13.92
N PRO A 33 1.73 1.95 -14.89
CA PRO A 33 2.66 0.81 -14.94
C PRO A 33 3.80 0.95 -13.92
N SER A 34 3.46 1.39 -12.70
CA SER A 34 4.40 1.52 -11.59
C SER A 34 3.94 0.69 -10.40
N TRP A 35 4.91 0.39 -9.56
CA TRP A 35 4.78 -0.43 -8.37
C TRP A 35 5.32 0.33 -7.16
N ILE A 36 4.76 0.08 -5.99
CA ILE A 36 5.12 0.74 -4.73
C ILE A 36 5.69 -0.32 -3.79
N ASP A 37 6.88 -0.07 -3.25
CA ASP A 37 7.46 -0.91 -2.20
C ASP A 37 6.83 -0.53 -0.87
N THR A 38 5.95 -1.38 -0.35
CA THR A 38 5.22 -1.11 0.89
C THR A 38 6.12 -1.14 2.12
N ASP A 39 7.24 -1.86 2.09
CA ASP A 39 8.18 -1.94 3.20
C ASP A 39 9.10 -0.72 3.28
N SER A 40 9.26 -0.01 2.15
CA SER A 40 10.03 1.23 2.08
C SER A 40 9.28 2.46 2.61
N ILE A 41 7.96 2.34 2.86
CA ILE A 41 7.15 3.46 3.34
C ILE A 41 7.60 3.85 4.74
N HIS A 42 8.11 5.07 4.86
CA HIS A 42 8.54 5.62 6.13
C HIS A 42 8.10 7.06 6.28
N GLN A 43 7.96 7.49 7.53
CA GLN A 43 7.69 8.88 7.87
C GLN A 43 8.67 9.31 8.96
N GLU A 44 9.44 10.35 8.66
CA GLU A 44 10.34 11.02 9.60
C GLU A 44 9.96 12.49 9.72
N GLN A 45 9.45 12.88 10.89
CA GLN A 45 8.94 14.23 11.14
C GLN A 45 7.89 14.65 10.07
N ALA A 46 8.20 15.69 9.30
CA ALA A 46 7.34 16.22 8.23
C ALA A 46 7.54 15.51 6.89
N ILE A 47 8.55 14.65 6.74
CA ILE A 47 8.89 13.98 5.50
C ILE A 47 8.30 12.57 5.50
N SER A 48 7.53 12.23 4.46
CA SER A 48 7.10 10.87 4.16
C SER A 48 7.75 10.40 2.87
N SER A 49 8.16 9.14 2.81
CA SER A 49 8.91 8.61 1.67
C SER A 49 8.63 7.15 1.41
N PHE A 50 8.82 6.75 0.16
CA PHE A 50 8.72 5.37 -0.31
C PHE A 50 9.39 5.21 -1.67
N ASP A 51 9.77 3.97 -1.97
CA ASP A 51 10.31 3.58 -3.25
C ASP A 51 9.19 3.16 -4.21
N MET A 52 9.38 3.56 -5.46
CA MET A 52 8.48 3.25 -6.56
C MET A 52 9.29 2.66 -7.72
N ARG A 53 8.78 1.58 -8.32
CA ARG A 53 9.41 0.89 -9.44
C ARG A 53 8.58 1.09 -10.71
N LEU A 54 9.21 1.52 -11.79
CA LEU A 54 8.66 1.51 -13.14
C LEU A 54 9.36 0.40 -13.94
N GLU A 55 8.59 -0.44 -14.60
CA GLU A 55 9.12 -1.51 -15.45
C GLU A 55 8.85 -1.23 -16.92
N SER A 56 9.86 -1.48 -17.74
CA SER A 56 9.81 -1.50 -19.19
C SER A 56 10.43 -2.81 -19.69
N SER A 57 10.29 -3.12 -20.98
CA SER A 57 10.90 -4.32 -21.57
C SER A 57 12.42 -4.34 -21.44
N ASP A 58 13.04 -3.17 -21.43
CA ASP A 58 14.49 -3.03 -21.57
C ASP A 58 15.18 -2.58 -20.27
N PHE A 59 14.42 -1.98 -19.35
CA PHE A 59 14.95 -1.42 -18.12
C PHE A 59 13.93 -1.36 -17.00
N THR A 60 14.45 -1.29 -15.78
CA THR A 60 13.70 -1.03 -14.55
C THR A 60 14.22 0.25 -13.91
N VAL A 61 13.32 1.14 -13.51
CA VAL A 61 13.66 2.34 -12.75
C VAL A 61 13.10 2.20 -11.35
N VAL A 62 13.93 2.37 -10.31
CA VAL A 62 13.48 2.49 -8.92
C VAL A 62 13.75 3.90 -8.44
N SER A 63 12.73 4.58 -7.94
CA SER A 63 12.78 5.97 -7.50
C SER A 63 12.33 6.09 -6.05
N THR A 64 13.11 6.77 -5.22
CA THR A 64 12.69 7.17 -3.87
C THR A 64 11.93 8.47 -3.96
N MET A 65 10.65 8.41 -3.61
CA MET A 65 9.73 9.55 -3.57
C MET A 65 9.72 10.12 -2.15
N GLU A 66 9.78 11.43 -2.02
CA GLU A 66 9.69 12.15 -0.74
C GLU A 66 8.60 13.21 -0.79
N PHE A 67 7.91 13.40 0.32
CA PHE A 67 6.82 14.35 0.50
C PHE A 67 7.02 15.15 1.78
N ASP A 68 7.18 16.46 1.68
CA ASP A 68 7.21 17.36 2.82
C ASP A 68 5.78 17.86 3.10
N THR A 69 5.16 17.25 4.11
CA THR A 69 3.79 17.54 4.56
C THR A 69 3.66 18.96 5.11
N SER A 70 4.75 19.54 5.65
CA SER A 70 4.75 20.90 6.21
C SER A 70 4.81 21.98 5.13
N LYS A 71 5.51 21.68 4.03
CA LYS A 71 5.67 22.59 2.89
C LYS A 71 4.69 22.32 1.75
N ASN A 72 3.87 21.27 1.86
CA ASN A 72 2.97 20.80 0.80
C ASN A 72 3.72 20.62 -0.53
N ALA A 73 4.83 19.88 -0.47
CA ALA A 73 5.75 19.67 -1.58
C ALA A 73 6.17 18.20 -1.70
N TRP A 74 6.66 17.81 -2.88
CA TRP A 74 7.18 16.47 -3.15
C TRP A 74 8.42 16.51 -4.04
N ARG A 75 9.26 15.48 -4.00
CA ARG A 75 10.41 15.32 -4.88
C ARG A 75 10.74 13.86 -5.15
N THR A 76 11.56 13.62 -6.16
CA THR A 76 12.30 12.37 -6.33
C THR A 76 13.69 12.58 -5.72
N ALA A 77 13.96 11.92 -4.60
CA ALA A 77 15.19 12.07 -3.83
C ALA A 77 16.32 11.19 -4.37
N ALA A 78 15.98 10.02 -4.89
CA ALA A 78 16.91 9.13 -5.55
C ALA A 78 16.25 8.40 -6.71
N LEU A 79 17.04 7.97 -7.68
CA LEU A 79 16.61 7.18 -8.82
C LEU A 79 17.74 6.24 -9.25
N VAL A 80 17.43 4.98 -9.51
CA VAL A 80 18.35 3.99 -10.06
C VAL A 80 17.70 3.29 -11.24
N THR A 81 18.30 3.39 -12.41
CA THR A 81 17.92 2.65 -13.61
C THR A 81 18.83 1.46 -13.80
N ARG A 82 18.23 0.28 -14.01
CA ARG A 82 18.93 -0.97 -14.32
C ARG A 82 18.45 -1.51 -15.65
N ASP A 83 19.34 -2.15 -16.42
CA ASP A 83 18.92 -2.93 -17.58
C ASP A 83 18.23 -4.24 -17.15
N LYS A 84 17.72 -4.98 -18.14
CA LYS A 84 17.08 -6.31 -17.94
C LYS A 84 17.95 -7.34 -17.21
N ASP A 85 19.27 -7.18 -17.24
CA ASP A 85 20.23 -8.08 -16.59
C ASP A 85 20.57 -7.60 -15.16
N GLY A 86 19.92 -6.52 -14.71
CA GLY A 86 20.08 -5.93 -13.37
C GLY A 86 21.29 -4.99 -13.24
N LYS A 87 22.02 -4.72 -14.32
CA LYS A 87 23.18 -3.82 -14.30
C LYS A 87 22.71 -2.37 -14.22
N VAL A 88 23.29 -1.61 -13.31
CA VAL A 88 23.01 -0.18 -13.16
C VAL A 88 23.47 0.57 -14.41
N LEU A 89 22.52 1.21 -15.09
CA LEU A 89 22.76 2.10 -16.23
C LEU A 89 22.93 3.54 -15.78
N HIS A 90 22.14 3.95 -14.77
CA HIS A 90 22.14 5.30 -14.23
C HIS A 90 21.73 5.29 -12.77
N ALA A 91 22.32 6.17 -11.97
CA ALA A 91 21.92 6.41 -10.59
C ALA A 91 22.07 7.90 -10.26
N GLU A 92 21.04 8.48 -9.65
CA GLU A 92 21.02 9.84 -9.13
C GLU A 92 20.57 9.78 -7.66
N LYS A 93 21.21 10.57 -6.80
CA LYS A 93 20.74 10.85 -5.45
C LYS A 93 20.94 12.33 -5.17
N LYS A 94 19.91 13.00 -4.68
CA LYS A 94 19.99 14.40 -4.25
C LYS A 94 20.58 14.45 -2.85
N GLU A 95 21.84 14.90 -2.76
CA GLU A 95 22.55 15.03 -1.49
C GLU A 95 22.06 16.22 -0.66
N ASN A 96 21.58 17.28 -1.32
CA ASN A 96 20.99 18.43 -0.65
C ASN A 96 19.49 18.18 -0.32
N PRO A 97 19.08 18.18 0.95
CA PRO A 97 17.68 17.98 1.34
C PRO A 97 16.74 19.10 0.86
N ASP A 98 17.26 20.27 0.50
CA ASP A 98 16.46 21.40 0.04
C ASP A 98 16.28 21.45 -1.50
N ASP A 99 16.90 20.55 -2.24
CA ASP A 99 16.84 20.55 -3.71
C ASP A 99 15.68 19.73 -4.28
N GLY A 100 15.14 20.19 -5.41
CA GLY A 100 14.25 19.39 -6.27
C GLY A 100 12.80 19.30 -5.83
N TRP A 101 12.36 20.15 -4.89
CA TRP A 101 10.99 20.18 -4.41
C TRP A 101 10.02 20.77 -5.43
N ASN A 102 8.93 20.04 -5.67
CA ASN A 102 7.81 20.42 -6.51
C ASN A 102 6.59 20.66 -5.62
N LYS A 103 5.79 21.68 -5.94
CA LYS A 103 4.54 21.92 -5.21
C LYS A 103 3.55 20.78 -5.43
N LEU A 104 2.86 20.35 -4.38
CA LEU A 104 1.72 19.45 -4.50
C LEU A 104 0.52 20.21 -5.07
N MET A 105 0.26 20.00 -6.36
CA MET A 105 -0.83 20.66 -7.09
C MET A 105 -1.94 19.66 -7.42
N PRO A 106 -3.22 20.03 -7.25
CA PRO A 106 -4.35 19.18 -7.65
C PRO A 106 -4.24 18.70 -9.10
N GLY A 107 -4.62 17.44 -9.36
CA GLY A 107 -4.58 16.85 -10.70
C GLY A 107 -3.19 16.46 -11.20
N THR A 108 -2.14 16.59 -10.39
CA THR A 108 -0.79 16.13 -10.75
C THR A 108 -0.49 14.74 -10.20
N TYR A 109 0.43 14.05 -10.87
CA TYR A 109 0.94 12.75 -10.44
C TYR A 109 1.43 12.75 -8.99
N GLY A 110 2.25 13.74 -8.61
CA GLY A 110 2.74 13.88 -7.24
C GLY A 110 1.62 14.05 -6.22
N LYS A 111 0.55 14.79 -6.54
CA LYS A 111 -0.61 14.91 -5.63
C LYS A 111 -1.41 13.62 -5.53
N ASN A 112 -1.51 12.83 -6.60
CA ASN A 112 -2.14 11.52 -6.56
C ASN A 112 -1.37 10.56 -5.66
N LEU A 113 -0.06 10.43 -5.85
CA LEU A 113 0.81 9.63 -4.98
C LEU A 113 0.70 10.08 -3.51
N TYR A 114 0.79 11.38 -3.25
CA TYR A 114 0.63 11.94 -1.92
C TYR A 114 -0.72 11.56 -1.29
N ARG A 115 -1.81 11.66 -2.05
CA ARG A 115 -3.14 11.32 -1.55
C ARG A 115 -3.24 9.84 -1.17
N HIS A 116 -2.67 8.95 -1.99
CA HIS A 116 -2.81 7.50 -1.84
C HIS A 116 -1.89 6.87 -0.80
N TYR A 117 -0.72 7.48 -0.57
CA TYR A 117 0.32 6.86 0.26
C TYR A 117 0.79 7.74 1.43
N VAL A 118 0.36 9.01 1.49
CA VAL A 118 0.76 9.95 2.56
C VAL A 118 -0.45 10.55 3.29
N GLU A 119 -1.41 11.18 2.59
CA GLU A 119 -2.64 11.71 3.24
C GLU A 119 -3.55 10.57 3.71
N THR A 120 -3.53 9.46 2.97
CA THR A 120 -4.23 8.24 3.30
C THR A 120 -3.14 7.20 3.57
N PRO A 121 -2.77 6.92 4.84
CA PRO A 121 -1.70 5.96 5.12
C PRO A 121 -1.98 4.57 4.53
N LEU A 122 -1.04 3.64 4.61
CA LEU A 122 -1.39 2.22 4.53
C LEU A 122 -1.83 1.72 5.92
N PRO A 123 -2.49 0.55 6.01
CA PRO A 123 -2.76 -0.08 7.29
C PRO A 123 -1.48 -0.25 8.10
N PRO A 124 -1.53 -0.09 9.44
CA PRO A 124 -0.42 -0.44 10.31
C PRO A 124 0.10 -1.85 10.03
N SER A 125 1.39 -2.11 10.25
CA SER A 125 1.97 -3.45 10.07
C SER A 125 1.37 -4.50 11.00
N ASP A 126 0.71 -4.09 12.09
CA ASP A 126 -0.06 -4.93 13.00
C ASP A 126 -1.56 -4.98 12.66
N ALA A 127 -1.97 -4.57 11.45
CA ALA A 127 -3.36 -4.60 11.01
C ALA A 127 -3.95 -6.01 11.15
N LYS A 128 -5.13 -6.08 11.75
CA LYS A 128 -5.87 -7.33 11.95
C LYS A 128 -7.11 -7.33 11.09
N TRP A 129 -6.97 -7.92 9.91
CA TRP A 129 -8.06 -8.02 8.95
C TRP A 129 -9.14 -9.00 9.42
N LYS A 130 -10.37 -8.48 9.50
CA LYS A 130 -11.56 -9.27 9.72
C LYS A 130 -12.46 -9.14 8.50
N GLN A 131 -12.66 -10.25 7.79
CA GLN A 131 -13.64 -10.30 6.70
C GLN A 131 -15.04 -10.03 7.24
N LEU A 132 -15.71 -9.02 6.69
CA LEU A 132 -17.08 -8.64 7.00
C LEU A 132 -18.07 -9.32 6.05
N TYR A 133 -17.74 -9.33 4.77
CA TYR A 133 -18.66 -9.75 3.72
C TYR A 133 -17.89 -10.36 2.55
N LYS A 134 -18.51 -11.34 1.89
CA LYS A 134 -18.04 -11.86 0.61
C LYS A 134 -19.24 -11.97 -0.33
N ASP A 135 -19.15 -11.34 -1.50
CA ASP A 135 -20.25 -11.38 -2.46
C ASP A 135 -20.30 -12.72 -3.21
N ASN A 136 -21.39 -12.94 -3.94
CA ASN A 136 -21.60 -14.18 -4.72
C ASN A 136 -20.64 -14.32 -5.91
N ARG A 137 -19.90 -13.26 -6.26
CA ARG A 137 -18.88 -13.27 -7.30
C ARG A 137 -17.50 -13.60 -6.75
N GLY A 138 -17.35 -13.62 -5.42
CA GLY A 138 -16.14 -13.95 -4.69
C GLY A 138 -15.36 -12.73 -4.19
N THR A 139 -15.89 -11.51 -4.34
CA THR A 139 -15.27 -10.28 -3.82
C THR A 139 -15.37 -10.27 -2.30
N ALA A 140 -14.25 -10.20 -1.59
CA ALA A 140 -14.23 -10.17 -0.12
C ALA A 140 -13.94 -8.76 0.39
N PHE A 141 -14.63 -8.37 1.45
CA PHE A 141 -14.50 -7.07 2.11
C PHE A 141 -14.07 -7.31 3.55
N SER A 142 -12.91 -6.79 3.92
CA SER A 142 -12.29 -6.97 5.24
C SER A 142 -11.97 -5.62 5.86
N ILE A 143 -12.13 -5.48 7.17
CA ILE A 143 -11.68 -4.26 7.88
C ILE A 143 -10.54 -4.57 8.82
N ASP A 144 -9.64 -3.61 9.02
CA ASP A 144 -8.66 -3.68 10.10
C ASP A 144 -9.33 -3.35 11.43
N THR A 145 -9.45 -4.35 12.30
CA THR A 145 -10.06 -4.18 13.62
C THR A 145 -9.17 -3.47 14.63
N ASN A 146 -7.85 -3.41 14.40
CA ASN A 146 -6.91 -2.78 15.34
C ASN A 146 -6.88 -1.26 15.17
N SER A 147 -7.08 -0.73 13.95
CA SER A 147 -7.12 0.71 13.68
C SER A 147 -8.52 1.32 13.61
N LEU A 148 -9.57 0.53 13.86
CA LEU A 148 -10.94 1.01 13.95
C LEU A 148 -11.07 2.00 15.11
N ARG A 149 -11.47 3.23 14.82
CA ARG A 149 -11.67 4.29 15.81
C ARG A 149 -13.05 4.89 15.66
N TYR A 150 -13.68 5.20 16.80
CA TYR A 150 -14.94 5.92 16.83
C TYR A 150 -14.72 7.29 17.47
N LYS A 151 -15.10 8.37 16.77
CA LYS A 151 -15.02 9.73 17.28
C LYS A 151 -16.08 10.61 16.66
N ASN A 152 -16.78 11.41 17.48
CA ASN A 152 -17.77 12.40 17.04
C ASN A 152 -18.88 11.85 16.13
N GLY A 153 -19.31 10.59 16.36
CA GLY A 153 -20.34 9.94 15.53
C GLY A 153 -19.83 9.42 14.18
N TYR A 154 -18.51 9.31 13.99
CA TYR A 154 -17.89 8.67 12.83
C TYR A 154 -17.07 7.45 13.27
N ALA A 155 -17.06 6.44 12.40
CA ALA A 155 -16.18 5.29 12.43
C ALA A 155 -15.09 5.46 11.37
N ASP A 156 -13.82 5.44 11.80
CA ASP A 156 -12.65 5.52 10.93
C ASP A 156 -11.92 4.16 10.93
N PHE A 157 -11.72 3.54 9.76
CA PHE A 157 -11.10 2.21 9.65
C PHE A 157 -10.42 1.99 8.30
N TRP A 158 -9.55 0.98 8.20
CA TRP A 158 -9.07 0.46 6.92
C TRP A 158 -10.04 -0.57 6.37
N LEU A 159 -10.31 -0.53 5.06
CA LEU A 159 -11.09 -1.50 4.32
C LEU A 159 -10.22 -2.11 3.23
N ALA A 160 -10.04 -3.42 3.23
CA ALA A 160 -9.48 -4.18 2.12
C ALA A 160 -10.62 -4.80 1.31
N VAL A 161 -10.56 -4.66 -0.01
CA VAL A 161 -11.48 -5.26 -0.97
C VAL A 161 -10.70 -6.19 -1.87
N GLU A 162 -10.92 -7.49 -1.73
CA GLU A 162 -10.27 -8.52 -2.53
C GLU A 162 -11.17 -8.91 -3.70
N VAL A 163 -10.71 -8.76 -4.93
CA VAL A 163 -11.48 -9.06 -6.15
C VAL A 163 -10.95 -10.37 -6.77
N PRO A 164 -11.81 -11.39 -7.00
CA PRO A 164 -11.39 -12.66 -7.54
C PRO A 164 -11.03 -12.56 -9.02
N ASN A 165 -10.14 -13.45 -9.48
CA ASN A 165 -9.72 -13.62 -10.87
C ASN A 165 -9.06 -12.38 -11.52
N GLN A 166 -8.52 -11.48 -10.72
CA GLN A 166 -7.61 -10.43 -11.19
C GLN A 166 -6.17 -10.95 -11.20
N GLU A 167 -5.30 -10.38 -12.03
CA GLU A 167 -3.84 -10.54 -11.86
C GLU A 167 -3.45 -10.20 -10.41
N LYS A 168 -2.47 -10.93 -9.85
CA LYS A 168 -2.12 -10.96 -8.42
C LYS A 168 -1.94 -9.60 -7.75
N ASP A 169 -1.66 -8.56 -8.51
CA ASP A 169 -1.33 -7.22 -8.00
C ASP A 169 -2.51 -6.24 -8.07
N LEU A 170 -3.65 -6.67 -8.61
CA LEU A 170 -4.95 -5.96 -8.60
C LEU A 170 -5.99 -6.72 -7.76
N SER A 171 -5.59 -7.81 -7.09
CA SER A 171 -6.51 -8.67 -6.35
C SER A 171 -6.94 -8.08 -5.00
N GLN A 172 -6.32 -7.00 -4.53
CA GLN A 172 -6.68 -6.34 -3.26
C GLN A 172 -6.55 -4.83 -3.36
N ILE A 173 -7.61 -4.11 -2.99
CA ILE A 173 -7.64 -2.64 -2.93
C ILE A 173 -7.84 -2.22 -1.47
N ILE A 174 -6.99 -1.34 -0.96
CA ILE A 174 -7.06 -0.85 0.42
C ILE A 174 -7.54 0.61 0.45
N TYR A 175 -8.52 0.88 1.30
CA TYR A 175 -9.11 2.20 1.50
C TYR A 175 -9.00 2.61 2.98
N ARG A 176 -8.76 3.90 3.26
CA ARG A 176 -9.19 4.49 4.54
C ARG A 176 -10.63 4.95 4.39
N VAL A 177 -11.49 4.48 5.29
CA VAL A 177 -12.90 4.82 5.30
C VAL A 177 -13.20 5.63 6.56
N SER A 178 -13.90 6.75 6.39
CA SER A 178 -14.58 7.48 7.47
C SER A 178 -16.07 7.46 7.17
N MET A 179 -16.85 6.80 8.03
CA MET A 179 -18.28 6.60 7.84
C MET A 179 -19.02 7.17 9.05
N ARG A 180 -20.04 8.01 8.81
CA ARG A 180 -20.93 8.46 9.88
C ARG A 180 -21.70 7.25 10.40
N ASP A 181 -21.74 7.10 11.72
CA ASP A 181 -22.53 6.04 12.36
C ASP A 181 -24.01 6.24 12.01
N MET A 182 -24.55 5.32 11.21
CA MET A 182 -25.96 5.31 10.80
C MET A 182 -26.85 4.55 11.78
N ALA A 183 -26.36 4.20 12.98
CA ALA A 183 -27.20 3.69 14.06
C ALA A 183 -28.34 4.66 14.47
N ALA A 184 -28.39 5.88 13.91
CA ALA A 184 -29.50 6.81 14.02
C ALA A 184 -30.60 6.66 12.94
N PHE A 185 -30.49 5.71 11.99
CA PHE A 185 -31.41 5.60 10.84
C PHE A 185 -32.12 4.24 10.68
N PHE A 186 -31.93 3.29 11.59
CA PHE A 186 -32.74 2.07 11.61
C PHE A 186 -33.51 1.97 12.95
N PRO A 187 -34.84 2.17 12.95
CA PRO A 187 -35.69 1.97 14.12
C PRO A 187 -35.79 0.49 14.52
#